data_AF-A0A963BFG0-F1
#
_entry.id   AF-A0A963BFG0-F1
#
_cell.length_a   1.000
_cell.length_b   1.000
_cell.length_c   1.000
_cell.angle_alpha   90.00
_cell.angle_beta   90.00
_cell.angle_gamma   90.00
#
_symmetry.space_group_name_H-M   'P 1'
#
loop_
_entity.id
_entity.type
_entity.pdbx_description
1 polymer ?
#
loop_
_entity_poly.entity_id
_entity_poly.type
_entity_poly.pdbx_seq_one_letter_code
_entity_poly.pdbx_strand_id
1 'polypeptide(L)'
;MPDGHFGHAPCFDLYRVQAGLAEKIATVINPNAGNEHHHAHDHHHHEQGDGHQGHGVGRLLAQHNAQVMVSRAFGQNIVRMRQRFLPVKVSVGTAEQAIALLQVNWDRVRQHWLDGEERKHLVLR
;
A
#
# COMPACT_ATOMS: atom_id res chain seq x y z
N MET A 1 -0.63 13.24 -16.76
CA MET A 1 0.45 12.79 -15.87
C MET A 1 0.68 11.32 -16.16
N PRO A 2 1.84 10.93 -16.71
CA PRO A 2 2.05 9.56 -17.19
C PRO A 2 2.02 8.60 -15.99
N ASP A 3 1.16 7.60 -16.07
CA ASP A 3 1.10 6.36 -15.29
C ASP A 3 1.75 6.36 -13.88
N GLY A 4 1.18 7.17 -12.98
CA GLY A 4 1.53 7.21 -11.56
C GLY A 4 1.16 5.91 -10.84
N HIS A 5 1.93 4.86 -11.09
CA HIS A 5 1.83 3.58 -10.40
C HIS A 5 2.32 3.71 -8.97
N PHE A 6 1.61 3.07 -8.03
CA PHE A 6 1.93 3.09 -6.60
C PHE A 6 3.40 2.80 -6.29
N GLY A 7 4.05 1.88 -7.02
CA GLY A 7 5.44 1.50 -6.79
C GLY A 7 6.46 2.61 -7.06
N HIS A 8 6.13 3.58 -7.92
CA HIS A 8 7.02 4.66 -8.35
C HIS A 8 6.69 5.99 -7.65
N ALA A 9 5.77 5.99 -6.69
CA ALA A 9 5.44 7.20 -5.93
C ALA A 9 6.69 7.71 -5.20
N PRO A 10 6.98 9.03 -5.22
CA PRO A 10 8.15 9.61 -4.55
C PRO A 10 8.11 9.46 -3.03
N CYS A 11 6.91 9.43 -2.47
CA CYS A 11 6.67 9.25 -1.05
C CYS A 11 5.30 8.60 -0.80
N PHE A 12 5.11 8.12 0.42
CA PHE A 12 3.88 7.54 0.91
C PHE A 12 3.46 8.28 2.18
N ASP A 13 2.27 8.86 2.17
CA ASP A 13 1.66 9.39 3.38
C ASP A 13 1.00 8.26 4.16
N LEU A 14 1.38 8.14 5.43
CA LEU A 14 0.83 7.17 6.36
C LEU A 14 -0.24 7.82 7.21
N TYR A 15 -1.40 7.17 7.26
CA TYR A 15 -2.53 7.62 8.05
C TYR A 15 -3.00 6.54 9.00
N ARG A 16 -3.36 6.95 10.22
CA ARG A 16 -4.17 6.17 11.14
C ARG A 16 -5.62 6.49 10.84
N VAL A 17 -6.35 5.52 10.28
CA VAL A 17 -7.78 5.68 9.96
C VAL A 17 -8.60 4.78 10.89
N GLN A 18 -9.64 5.35 11.47
CA GLN A 18 -10.67 4.68 12.27
C GLN A 18 -12.05 5.21 11.84
N ALA A 19 -13.12 4.61 12.38
CA ALA A 19 -14.48 5.10 12.14
C ALA A 19 -14.60 6.57 12.57
N GLY A 20 -14.73 7.48 11.60
CA GLY A 20 -14.87 8.92 11.83
C GLY A 20 -13.59 9.68 12.19
N LEU A 21 -12.42 9.01 12.27
CA LEU A 21 -11.14 9.67 12.58
C LEU A 21 -10.09 9.31 11.53
N ALA A 22 -9.32 10.31 11.09
CA ALA A 22 -8.16 10.10 10.25
C ALA A 22 -7.05 11.06 10.65
N GLU A 23 -5.90 10.51 11.02
CA GLU A 23 -4.74 11.27 11.46
C GLU A 23 -3.53 10.91 10.60
N LYS A 24 -2.82 11.92 10.11
CA LYS A 24 -1.56 11.70 9.40
C LYS A 24 -0.47 11.37 10.41
N ILE A 25 0.09 10.16 10.32
CA ILE A 25 1.17 9.69 11.21
C ILE A 25 2.52 10.22 10.72
N ALA A 26 2.79 10.06 9.43
CA ALA A 26 4.09 10.38 8.84
C ALA A 26 4.01 10.47 7.31
N THR A 27 5.07 10.99 6.71
CA THR A 27 5.35 10.84 5.28
C THR A 27 6.65 10.06 5.15
N VAL A 28 6.62 8.96 4.41
CA VAL A 28 7.78 8.08 4.20
C VAL A 28 8.28 8.27 2.78
N ILE A 29 9.56 8.58 2.62
CA ILE A 29 10.17 8.73 1.30
C ILE A 29 10.37 7.35 0.68
N ASN A 30 10.03 7.20 -0.60
CA ASN A 30 10.30 5.98 -1.33
C ASN A 30 11.73 6.01 -1.88
N PRO A 31 12.65 5.19 -1.35
CA PRO A 31 14.03 5.17 -1.84
C PRO A 31 14.16 4.64 -3.28
N ASN A 32 13.09 4.05 -3.84
CA ASN A 32 13.07 3.52 -5.21
C ASN A 32 12.30 4.39 -6.21
N ALA A 33 11.94 5.62 -5.83
CA ALA A 33 11.29 6.54 -6.74
C ALA A 33 12.21 6.88 -7.92
N GLY A 34 11.98 6.22 -9.06
CA GLY A 34 12.80 6.38 -10.27
C GLY A 34 13.79 5.25 -10.56
N ASN A 35 13.81 4.17 -9.77
CA ASN A 35 14.64 2.99 -10.08
C ASN A 35 13.79 1.90 -10.75
N GLU A 36 13.84 1.84 -12.09
CA GLU A 36 13.10 0.86 -12.91
C GLU A 36 13.62 -0.58 -12.78
N HIS A 37 14.76 -0.79 -12.11
CA HIS A 37 15.51 -2.07 -12.13
C HIS A 37 15.44 -2.91 -10.84
N HIS A 38 14.72 -2.50 -9.80
CA HIS A 38 14.59 -3.30 -8.57
C HIS A 38 13.34 -4.21 -8.57
N HIS A 39 13.24 -5.07 -9.58
CA HIS A 39 12.38 -6.25 -9.54
C HIS A 39 13.14 -7.41 -8.90
N ALA A 40 13.41 -7.34 -7.60
CA ALA A 40 14.03 -8.46 -6.89
C ALA A 40 13.05 -9.64 -6.85
N HIS A 41 13.43 -10.72 -7.52
CA HIS A 41 12.88 -12.05 -7.36
C HIS A 41 12.88 -12.44 -5.88
N ASP A 42 11.71 -12.44 -5.25
CA ASP A 42 11.51 -13.07 -3.95
C ASP A 42 11.43 -14.59 -4.18
N HIS A 43 12.59 -15.22 -4.31
CA HIS A 43 12.75 -16.65 -4.15
C HIS A 43 13.11 -16.90 -2.69
N HIS A 44 12.31 -17.75 -2.04
CA HIS A 44 12.55 -18.34 -0.73
C HIS A 44 14.06 -18.54 -0.40
N HIS A 45 14.54 -17.93 0.68
CA HIS A 45 15.45 -18.60 1.61
C HIS A 45 15.45 -17.88 2.97
N HIS A 46 15.29 -18.67 4.03
CA HIS A 46 15.71 -18.38 5.39
C HIS A 46 17.14 -17.81 5.38
N GLU A 47 17.46 -16.81 6.20
CA GLU A 47 18.71 -16.77 6.99
C GLU A 47 18.73 -15.50 7.84
N GLN A 48 19.02 -15.69 9.13
CA GLN A 48 19.27 -14.65 10.11
C GLN A 48 20.62 -13.99 9.76
N GLY A 49 20.65 -12.68 9.60
CA GLY A 49 21.89 -11.94 9.36
C GLY A 49 21.63 -10.50 8.93
N ASP A 50 22.15 -9.57 9.72
CA ASP A 50 22.21 -8.14 9.44
C ASP A 50 22.54 -7.81 7.97
N GLY A 51 21.86 -6.78 7.43
CA GLY A 51 22.49 -5.91 6.43
C GLY A 51 22.05 -5.97 4.97
N HIS A 52 21.02 -6.71 4.57
CA HIS A 52 20.47 -6.60 3.20
C HIS A 52 19.00 -6.15 3.21
N GLN A 53 18.84 -4.82 3.17
CA GLN A 53 17.57 -4.11 3.04
C GLN A 53 16.94 -4.45 1.69
N GLY A 54 16.10 -5.48 1.63
CA GLY A 54 15.26 -5.75 0.46
C GLY A 54 14.44 -4.51 0.11
N HIS A 55 14.84 -3.83 -0.98
CA HIS A 55 14.42 -2.49 -1.38
C HIS A 55 13.00 -2.44 -1.99
N GLY A 56 12.01 -3.12 -1.43
CA GLY A 56 10.64 -3.13 -1.97
C GLY A 56 9.70 -2.18 -1.22
N VAL A 57 8.81 -1.47 -1.92
CA VAL A 57 7.72 -0.67 -1.31
C VAL A 57 6.91 -1.48 -0.28
N GLY A 58 6.70 -2.78 -0.52
CA GLY A 58 6.03 -3.66 0.43
C GLY A 58 6.77 -3.83 1.76
N ARG A 59 8.11 -3.94 1.75
CA ARG A 59 8.90 -4.05 2.99
C ARG A 59 8.87 -2.73 3.76
N LEU A 60 9.03 -1.61 3.04
CA LEU A 60 8.94 -0.26 3.61
C LEU A 60 7.62 -0.06 4.35
N LEU A 61 6.49 -0.31 3.69
CA LEU A 61 5.17 -0.15 4.30
C LEU A 61 4.92 -1.13 5.45
N ALA A 62 5.45 -2.35 5.36
CA ALA A 62 5.37 -3.32 6.45
C ALA A 62 6.13 -2.89 7.71
N GLN A 63 7.30 -2.25 7.57
CA GLN A 63 8.06 -1.71 8.71
C GLN A 63 7.27 -0.63 9.46
N HIS A 64 6.37 0.07 8.76
CA HIS A 64 5.46 1.04 9.34
C HIS A 64 4.10 0.44 9.76
N ASN A 65 3.97 -0.90 9.78
CA ASN A 65 2.73 -1.60 10.15
C ASN A 65 1.51 -1.18 9.32
N ALA A 66 1.72 -0.76 8.07
CA ALA A 66 0.62 -0.43 7.19
C ALA A 66 -0.20 -1.68 6.88
N GLN A 67 -1.52 -1.55 6.91
CA GLN A 67 -2.47 -2.65 6.63
C GLN A 67 -3.17 -2.44 5.29
N VAL A 68 -3.51 -1.19 4.98
CA VAL A 68 -4.26 -0.79 3.80
C VAL A 68 -3.38 0.10 2.94
N MET A 69 -3.36 -0.16 1.64
CA MET A 69 -2.70 0.68 0.66
C MET A 69 -3.74 1.35 -0.22
N VAL A 70 -3.57 2.63 -0.51
CA VAL A 70 -4.53 3.39 -1.31
C VAL A 70 -3.83 4.02 -2.49
N SER A 71 -4.33 3.77 -3.70
CA SER A 71 -3.77 4.38 -4.91
C SER A 71 -4.78 4.45 -6.03
N ARG A 72 -4.53 5.33 -7.00
CA ARG A 72 -5.29 5.35 -8.27
C ARG A 72 -4.91 4.21 -9.19
N ALA A 73 -3.65 3.79 -9.13
CA ALA A 73 -3.10 2.74 -9.98
C ALA A 73 -2.15 1.85 -9.19
N PHE A 74 -2.33 0.54 -9.34
CA PHE A 74 -1.41 -0.48 -8.87
C PHE A 74 -0.88 -1.24 -10.09
N GLY A 75 0.41 -1.55 -10.07
CA GLY A 75 1.04 -2.36 -11.12
C GLY A 75 0.79 -3.85 -10.94
N GLN A 76 1.41 -4.65 -11.81
CA GLN A 76 1.30 -6.12 -11.84
C GLN A 76 1.62 -6.82 -10.50
N ASN A 77 2.42 -6.18 -9.63
CA ASN A 77 2.80 -6.74 -8.34
C ASN A 77 1.68 -6.66 -7.26
N ILE A 78 0.50 -6.12 -7.58
CA ILE A 78 -0.65 -6.08 -6.66
C ILE A 78 -1.01 -7.48 -6.12
N VAL A 79 -0.80 -8.53 -6.93
CA VAL A 79 -1.10 -9.93 -6.58
C VAL A 79 -0.25 -10.43 -5.42
N ARG A 80 1.02 -9.98 -5.31
CA ARG A 80 1.87 -10.30 -4.15
C ARG A 80 1.52 -9.43 -2.95
N MET A 81 1.24 -8.14 -3.20
CA MET A 81 0.94 -7.20 -2.12
C MET A 81 -0.36 -7.54 -1.39
N ARG A 82 -1.36 -8.14 -2.05
CA ARG A 82 -2.66 -8.47 -1.43
C ARG A 82 -2.58 -9.53 -0.31
N GLN A 83 -1.52 -10.35 -0.31
CA GLN A 83 -1.27 -11.35 0.75
C GLN A 83 -1.00 -10.64 2.08
N ARG A 84 -0.31 -9.50 2.06
CA ARG A 84 0.09 -8.77 3.26
C ARG A 84 -0.73 -7.52 3.55
N PHE A 85 -1.23 -6.87 2.50
CA PHE A 85 -1.95 -5.59 2.57
C PHE A 85 -3.32 -5.70 1.90
N LEU A 86 -4.24 -4.78 2.22
CA LEU A 86 -5.46 -4.57 1.44
C LEU A 86 -5.23 -3.44 0.43
N PRO A 87 -5.03 -3.74 -0.87
CA PRO A 87 -4.95 -2.72 -1.88
C PRO A 87 -6.34 -2.16 -2.21
N VAL A 88 -6.50 -0.86 -2.01
CA VAL A 88 -7.71 -0.10 -2.29
C VAL A 88 -7.44 0.84 -3.47
N LYS A 89 -8.11 0.57 -4.59
CA LYS A 89 -8.07 1.42 -5.77
C LYS A 89 -9.13 2.50 -5.64
N VAL A 90 -8.71 3.76 -5.69
CA VAL A 90 -9.60 4.94 -5.62
C VAL A 90 -9.53 5.74 -6.91
N SER A 91 -10.59 6.46 -7.26
CA SER A 91 -10.61 7.33 -8.45
C SER A 91 -10.45 8.82 -8.14
N VAL A 92 -10.16 9.16 -6.89
CA VAL A 92 -10.09 10.54 -6.37
C VAL A 92 -8.70 11.15 -6.49
N GLY A 93 -8.65 12.48 -6.51
CA GLY A 93 -7.43 13.24 -6.80
C GLY A 93 -6.54 13.55 -5.59
N THR A 94 -7.08 13.52 -4.37
CA THR A 94 -6.36 13.92 -3.15
C THR A 94 -6.42 12.84 -2.06
N ALA A 95 -5.42 12.84 -1.17
CA ALA A 95 -5.39 11.92 -0.03
C ALA A 95 -6.61 12.10 0.89
N GLU A 96 -7.05 13.34 1.12
CA GLU A 96 -8.22 13.65 1.95
C GLU A 96 -9.51 13.05 1.37
N GLN A 97 -9.73 13.15 0.06
CA GLN A 97 -10.87 12.51 -0.59
C GLN A 97 -10.79 10.98 -0.50
N ALA A 98 -9.59 10.42 -0.60
CA ALA A 98 -9.39 8.98 -0.49
C ALA A 98 -9.68 8.47 0.93
N ILE A 99 -9.27 9.23 1.94
CA ILE A 99 -9.56 8.96 3.35
C ILE A 99 -11.06 9.08 3.62
N ALA A 100 -11.73 10.12 3.11
CA ALA A 100 -13.17 10.26 3.24
C ALA A 100 -13.92 9.06 2.62
N LEU A 101 -13.49 8.60 1.44
CA LEU A 101 -14.04 7.39 0.81
C LEU A 101 -13.81 6.13 1.66
N LEU A 102 -12.62 5.97 2.25
CA LEU A 102 -12.35 4.86 3.16
C LEU A 102 -13.24 4.90 4.39
N GLN A 103 -13.50 6.08 4.95
CA GLN A 103 -14.37 6.25 6.13
C GLN A 103 -15.84 5.97 5.81
N VAL A 104 -16.35 6.49 4.69
CA VAL A 104 -17.72 6.19 4.22
C VAL A 104 -17.91 4.69 3.99
N ASN A 105 -16.87 4.01 3.50
CA ASN A 105 -16.87 2.58 3.23
C ASN A 105 -16.18 1.76 4.34
N TRP A 106 -16.06 2.30 5.56
CA TRP A 106 -15.23 1.71 6.62
C TRP A 106 -15.60 0.26 6.93
N ASP A 107 -16.89 -0.04 7.01
CA ASP A 107 -17.37 -1.40 7.26
C ASP A 107 -16.94 -2.36 6.15
N ARG A 108 -17.11 -1.94 4.89
CA ARG A 108 -16.70 -2.73 3.71
C ARG A 108 -15.19 -2.95 3.65
N VAL A 109 -14.40 -1.94 3.97
CA VAL A 109 -12.92 -2.05 4.05
C VAL A 109 -12.53 -3.04 5.13
N ARG A 110 -13.17 -2.95 6.30
CA ARG A 110 -12.92 -3.85 7.45
C ARG A 110 -13.30 -5.29 7.13
N GLN A 111 -14.48 -5.53 6.56
CA GLN A 111 -14.91 -6.88 6.15
C GLN A 111 -13.92 -7.49 5.15
N HIS A 112 -13.51 -6.72 4.12
CA HIS A 112 -12.50 -7.18 3.15
C HIS A 112 -11.12 -7.43 3.76
N TRP A 113 -10.74 -6.69 4.80
CA TRP A 113 -9.51 -6.97 5.54
C TRP A 113 -9.60 -8.32 6.28
N LEU A 114 -10.77 -8.61 6.87
CA LEU A 114 -11.04 -9.85 7.62
C LEU A 114 -11.16 -11.10 6.74
N ASP A 115 -11.52 -10.93 5.46
CA ASP A 115 -11.62 -12.00 4.45
C ASP A 115 -10.29 -12.77 4.20
N GLY A 116 -9.15 -12.29 4.72
CA GLY A 116 -7.88 -12.99 4.66
C GLY A 116 -7.18 -12.90 3.30
N GLU A 117 -6.32 -13.86 2.97
CA GLU A 117 -5.36 -13.78 1.84
C GLU A 117 -5.98 -14.02 0.45
N GLU A 118 -7.18 -14.62 0.36
CA GLU A 118 -7.90 -14.80 -0.91
C GLU A 118 -8.58 -13.51 -1.41
N ARG A 119 -8.48 -12.43 -0.62
CA ARG A 119 -9.09 -11.14 -0.95
C ARG A 119 -8.63 -10.59 -2.31
N LYS A 120 -9.60 -9.99 -3.01
CA LYS A 120 -9.35 -9.16 -4.20
C LYS A 120 -9.03 -7.72 -3.78
N HIS A 121 -8.50 -6.93 -4.71
CA HIS A 121 -8.36 -5.50 -4.49
C HIS A 121 -9.74 -4.85 -4.37
N LEU A 122 -9.89 -3.93 -3.42
CA LEU A 122 -11.13 -3.19 -3.24
C LEU A 122 -11.13 -1.99 -4.17
N VAL A 123 -12.19 -1.80 -4.95
CA VAL A 123 -12.36 -0.61 -5.79
C VAL A 123 -13.41 0.28 -5.15
N LEU A 124 -13.01 1.49 -4.74
CA LEU A 124 -13.91 2.53 -4.27
C LEU A 124 -14.01 3.62 -5.34
N ARG A 125 -15.24 4.04 -5.62
CA ARG A 125 -15.57 5.07 -6.61
C ARG A 125 -16.28 6.22 -5.92
#